data_AF-F3AG94-F1
#
_entry.id   AF-F3AG94-F1
#
_cell.length_a   1.000
_cell.length_b   1.000
_cell.length_c   1.000
_cell.angle_alpha   90.00
_cell.angle_beta   90.00
_cell.angle_gamma   90.00
#
_symmetry.space_group_name_H-M   'P 1'
#
loop_
_entity.id
_entity.type
_entity.pdbx_description
1 polymer ?
#
loop_
_entity_poly.entity_id
_entity_poly.type
_entity_poly.pdbx_seq_one_letter_code
_entity_poly.pdbx_strand_id
1 'polypeptide(L)' 'MDYWWIVFLYILSIMMIVKPEILWKIEHFLSVKNGEPSDWYLAFMRVGGTFLLIITIFCTIFAVLSMVK' A
#
# COMPACT_ATOMS: atom_id res chain seq x y z
N MET A 1 16.27 13.05 -10.62
CA MET A 1 15.28 11.95 -10.61
C MET A 1 14.22 12.31 -9.59
N ASP A 2 12.97 12.45 -9.99
CA ASP A 2 11.89 12.79 -9.06
C ASP A 2 11.44 11.52 -8.32
N TYR A 3 11.73 11.43 -7.03
CA TYR A 3 11.38 10.29 -6.17
C TYR A 3 10.02 10.44 -5.47
N TRP A 4 9.20 11.40 -5.92
CA TRP A 4 7.87 11.67 -5.34
C TRP A 4 6.95 10.44 -5.28
N TRP A 5 7.10 9.51 -6.23
CA TRP A 5 6.35 8.26 -6.26
C TRP A 5 6.66 7.34 -5.07
N ILE A 6 7.86 7.42 -4.47
CA ILE A 6 8.23 6.62 -3.28
C ILE A 6 7.39 7.05 -2.06
N VAL A 7 7.15 8.36 -1.92
CA VAL A 7 6.29 8.90 -0.86
C VAL A 7 4.87 8.36 -1.00
N PHE A 8 4.36 8.31 -2.22
CA PHE A 8 3.04 7.71 -2.50
C PHE A 8 2.98 6.22 -2.10
N LEU A 9 4.03 5.44 -2.41
CA LEU A 9 4.09 4.02 -2.02
C LEU A 9 4.14 3.81 -0.50
N TYR A 10 4.81 4.68 0.24
CA TYR A 10 4.79 4.65 1.70
C TYR A 10 3.38 4.89 2.24
N ILE A 11 2.70 5.92 1.73
CA ILE A 11 1.33 6.24 2.15
C ILE A 11 0.40 5.05 1.84
N LEU A 12 0.49 4.50 0.63
CA LEU A 12 -0.35 3.38 0.20
C LEU A 12 -0.10 2.11 1.04
N SER A 13 1.17 1.73 1.23
CA SER A 13 1.53 0.53 2.01
C SER A 13 1.08 0.64 3.47
N ILE A 14 1.26 1.80 4.11
CA ILE A 14 0.76 2.05 5.47
C ILE A 14 -0.77 1.98 5.51
N MET A 15 -1.46 2.56 4.52
CA MET A 15 -2.92 2.54 4.46
C MET A 15 -3.48 1.12 4.33
N MET A 16 -2.84 0.27 3.51
CA MET A 16 -3.18 -1.15 3.35
C MET A 16 -3.02 -1.96 4.65
N ILE A 17 -2.04 -1.62 5.50
CA ILE A 17 -1.80 -2.32 6.77
C ILE A 17 -2.76 -1.84 7.86
N VAL A 18 -2.91 -0.52 8.01
CA VAL A 18 -3.60 0.10 9.17
C VAL A 18 -5.12 0.08 8.98
N LYS A 19 -5.62 0.40 7.78
CA LYS A 19 -7.06 0.45 7.48
C LYS A 19 -7.38 -0.12 6.09
N PRO A 20 -7.19 -1.44 5.90
CA PRO A 20 -7.57 -2.11 4.64
C PRO A 20 -9.07 -1.97 4.30
N GLU A 21 -9.92 -1.76 5.30
CA GLU A 21 -11.36 -1.52 5.13
C GLU A 21 -11.67 -0.27 4.31
N ILE A 22 -10.82 0.77 4.39
CA ILE A 22 -11.03 2.00 3.62
C ILE A 22 -10.73 1.74 2.15
N LEU A 23 -9.65 1.02 1.86
CA LEU A 23 -9.34 0.61 0.48
C LEU A 23 -10.44 -0.28 -0.09
N TRP A 24 -10.95 -1.22 0.72
CA TRP A 24 -12.07 -2.06 0.32
C TRP A 24 -13.29 -1.23 -0.08
N LYS A 25 -13.66 -0.23 0.72
CA LYS A 25 -14.79 0.67 0.43
C LYS A 25 -14.60 1.48 -0.84
N ILE A 26 -13.36 1.88 -1.15
CA ILE A 26 -13.03 2.61 -2.38
C ILE A 26 -13.14 1.67 -3.59
N GLU A 27 -12.59 0.45 -3.50
CA GLU A 27 -12.65 -0.55 -4.57
C GLU A 27 -14.09 -1.01 -4.85
N HIS A 28 -14.90 -1.19 -3.81
CA HIS A 28 -16.28 -1.65 -3.90
C HIS A 28 -17.31 -0.50 -3.99
N PHE A 29 -16.87 0.75 -4.16
CA PHE A 29 -17.76 1.93 -4.20
C PHE A 29 -18.84 1.85 -5.30
N LEU A 30 -18.56 1.14 -6.40
CA LEU A 30 -19.49 0.92 -7.52
C LEU A 30 -20.14 -0.47 -7.51
N SER A 31 -19.80 -1.34 -6.56
CA SER A 31 -20.38 -2.68 -6.42
C SER A 31 -21.59 -2.64 -5.50
N VAL A 32 -22.71 -3.23 -5.92
CA VAL A 32 -24.02 -3.09 -5.29
C VAL A 32 -24.04 -3.77 -3.91
N LYS A 33 -24.27 -2.96 -2.87
CA LYS A 33 -24.75 -3.29 -1.50
C LYS A 33 -23.90 -4.21 -0.61
N ASN A 34 -23.31 -3.59 0.41
CA ASN A 34 -23.37 -4.01 1.82
C ASN A 34 -22.73 -5.37 2.21
N GLY A 35 -21.65 -5.78 1.56
CA GLY A 35 -20.78 -6.79 2.15
C GLY A 35 -19.91 -6.18 3.24
N GLU A 36 -19.66 -6.88 4.34
CA GLU A 36 -18.49 -6.58 5.17
C GLU A 36 -17.23 -7.06 4.43
N PRO A 37 -16.08 -6.38 4.56
CA PRO A 37 -14.84 -6.88 4.00
C PRO A 37 -14.55 -8.27 4.57
N SER A 38 -14.37 -9.26 3.71
CA SER A 38 -14.04 -10.63 4.12
C SER A 38 -12.73 -10.63 4.92
N ASP A 39 -12.65 -11.45 5.98
CA ASP A 39 -11.43 -11.65 6.76
C ASP A 39 -10.22 -12.01 5.88
N TRP A 40 -10.46 -12.76 4.80
CA TRP A 40 -9.43 -13.07 3.80
C TRP A 40 -8.93 -11.83 3.09
N TYR A 41 -9.81 -10.93 2.65
CA TYR A 41 -9.41 -9.68 2.02
C TYR A 41 -8.58 -8.83 2.98
N LEU A 42 -9.02 -8.69 4.24
CA LEU A 42 -8.28 -7.93 5.26
C LEU A 42 -6.89 -8.53 5.50
N ALA A 43 -6.78 -9.85 5.58
CA ALA A 43 -5.50 -10.55 5.72
C ALA A 43 -4.61 -10.34 4.49
N PHE A 44 -5.14 -10.51 3.27
CA PHE A 44 -4.40 -10.30 2.03
C PHE A 44 -3.91 -8.85 1.89
N MET A 45 -4.74 -7.86 2.24
CA MET A 45 -4.35 -6.46 2.19
C MET A 45 -3.24 -6.13 3.19
N ARG A 46 -3.29 -6.68 4.41
CA ARG A 46 -2.22 -6.49 5.40
C ARG A 46 -0.91 -7.15 4.97
N VAL A 47 -0.98 -8.37 4.45
CA VAL A 47 0.21 -9.10 3.93
C VAL A 47 0.78 -8.38 2.70
N GLY A 48 -0.07 -8.00 1.75
CA GLY A 48 0.32 -7.26 0.55
C GLY A 48 0.90 -5.89 0.88
N GLY A 49 0.28 -5.16 1.81
CA GLY A 49 0.78 -3.87 2.30
C GLY A 49 2.13 -3.98 2.99
N THR A 50 2.36 -5.05 3.78
CA THR A 50 3.66 -5.32 4.42
C THR A 50 4.72 -5.63 3.37
N PHE A 51 4.40 -6.45 2.37
CA PHE A 51 5.30 -6.75 1.27
C PHE A 51 5.65 -5.48 0.46
N LEU A 52 4.65 -4.64 0.17
CA LEU A 52 4.83 -3.38 -0.53
C LEU A 52 5.72 -2.42 0.28
N LEU A 53 5.56 -2.36 1.60
CA LEU A 53 6.39 -1.55 2.49
C LEU A 53 7.86 -1.98 2.44
N ILE A 54 8.13 -3.30 2.47
CA ILE A 54 9.48 -3.86 2.35
C ILE A 54 10.11 -3.43 1.01
N ILE A 55 9.40 -3.59 -0.11
CA ILE A 55 9.88 -3.16 -1.43
C ILE A 55 10.15 -1.66 -1.45
N THR A 56 9.26 -0.86 -0.86
CA THR A 56 9.40 0.61 -0.82
C THR A 56 10.66 1.03 -0.07
N ILE A 57 11.03 0.32 1.01
CA ILE A 57 12.30 0.54 1.72
C ILE A 57 13.49 0.25 0.81
N PHE A 58 13.50 -0.87 0.08
CA PHE A 58 14.57 -1.19 -0.86
C PHE A 58 14.69 -0.14 -1.99
N CYS A 59 13.56 0.31 -2.54
CA CYS A 59 13.54 1.39 -3.53
C CYS A 59 14.12 2.69 -2.97
N THR A 60 13.82 3.01 -1.71
CA THR A 60 14.37 4.19 -1.02
C THR A 60 15.89 4.10 -0.85
N ILE A 61 16.40 2.93 -0.43
CA ILE A 61 17.84 2.70 -0.30
C ILE A 61 18.53 2.88 -1.66
N PHE A 62 17.96 2.28 -2.72
CA PHE A 62 18.50 2.42 -4.08
C PHE A 62 18.48 3.87 -4.57
N ALA A 63 17.39 4.60 -4.31
CA ALA A 63 17.26 6.00 -4.63
C ALA A 63 18.36 6.84 -3.95
N VAL A 64 18.56 6.67 -2.64
CA VAL A 64 19.62 7.39 -1.89
C VAL A 64 21.00 7.05 -2.45
N LEU A 65 21.31 5.77 -2.69
CA LEU A 65 22.58 5.36 -3.29
C LEU A 65 22.82 5.99 -4.67
N SER A 66 21.77 6.16 -5.47
CA SER A 66 21.85 6.81 -6.79
C SER A 66 22.01 8.34 -6.73
N MET A 67 21.78 8.97 -5.57
CA MET A 67 22.03 10.40 -5.37
C MET A 67 23.44 10.68 -4.84
N VAL A 68 24.06 9.68 -4.19
CA VAL A 68 25.41 9.77 -3.61
C VAL A 68 26.50 9.42 -4.63
N LYS A 69 26.16 8.64 -5.65
CA LYS A 69 27.02 8.38 -6.82
C LYS A 69 26.82 9.41 -7.90
#